data_AF-A0A7Y5V337-F1
#
_entry.id   AF-A0A7Y5V337-F1
#
_cell.length_a   1.000
_cell.length_b   1.000
_cell.length_c   1.000
_cell.angle_alpha   90.00
_cell.angle_beta   90.00
_cell.angle_gamma   90.00
#
_symmetry.space_group_name_H-M   'P 1'
#
loop_
_entity.id
_entity.type
_entity.pdbx_description
1 polymer ?
#
loop_
_entity_poly.entity_id
_entity_poly.type
_entity_poly.pdbx_seq_one_letter_code
_entity_poly.pdbx_strand_id
1 'polypeptide(L)'
;MTTSNNDVAVKDEIYAAPIPMGWLRKVLNLKVTCALGVALALWREAEHQGTQTVSVPNARLMLWDAHHTSIQRGIRHLERAGLIRVERKANGRKVGITLVA
;
A
#
# COMPACT_ATOMS: atom_id res chain seq x y z
N MET A 1 -13.12 -24.33 7.24
CA MET A 1 -11.82 -23.91 7.80
C MET A 1 -10.83 -23.91 6.66
N THR A 2 -10.58 -22.73 6.08
CA THR A 2 -9.66 -22.58 4.94
C THR A 2 -8.36 -22.04 5.50
N THR A 3 -7.36 -22.91 5.60
CA THR A 3 -6.01 -22.58 6.06
C THR A 3 -5.41 -21.55 5.10
N SER A 4 -5.40 -20.27 5.47
CA SER A 4 -4.65 -19.25 4.74
C SER A 4 -3.18 -19.38 5.15
N ASN A 5 -2.49 -20.28 4.45
CA ASN A 5 -1.05 -20.48 4.58
C ASN A 5 -0.34 -19.33 3.85
N ASN A 6 -0.15 -18.21 4.54
CA ASN A 6 0.62 -17.07 4.02
C ASN A 6 1.59 -16.56 5.08
N ASP A 7 2.22 -17.50 5.78
CA ASP A 7 3.35 -17.28 6.69
C ASP A 7 4.64 -17.04 5.89
N VAL A 8 4.57 -16.13 4.91
CA VAL A 8 5.79 -15.54 4.34
C VAL A 8 6.30 -14.64 5.44
N ALA A 9 7.20 -15.18 6.27
CA ALA A 9 7.81 -14.48 7.38
C ALA A 9 8.26 -13.09 6.91
N VAL A 10 7.50 -12.07 7.30
CA VAL A 10 7.98 -10.70 7.27
C VAL A 10 9.09 -10.70 8.30
N LYS A 11 10.34 -10.90 7.85
CA LYS A 11 11.53 -10.67 8.70
C LYS A 11 11.40 -9.27 9.29
N ASP A 12 12.08 -9.00 10.40
CA ASP A 12 12.18 -7.67 11.03
C ASP A 12 12.86 -6.64 10.10
N GLU A 13 12.23 -6.36 8.96
CA GLU A 13 12.70 -5.53 7.90
C GLU A 13 12.40 -4.08 8.26
N ILE A 14 13.46 -3.30 8.35
CA ILE A 14 13.40 -1.88 8.60
C ILE A 14 13.36 -1.16 7.25
N TYR A 15 12.50 -0.16 7.14
CA TYR A 15 12.54 0.77 6.01
C TYR A 15 13.91 1.48 5.97
N ALA A 16 14.66 1.34 4.88
CA ALA A 16 15.91 2.08 4.70
C ALA A 16 15.66 3.57 4.40
N ALA A 17 14.51 3.89 3.81
CA ALA A 17 14.09 5.26 3.54
C ALA A 17 13.15 5.79 4.63
N PRO A 18 13.33 7.03 5.10
CA PRO A 18 12.44 7.62 6.10
C PRO A 18 11.05 7.86 5.48
N ILE A 19 10.01 7.43 6.19
CA ILE A 19 8.63 7.80 5.87
C ILE A 19 8.39 9.24 6.37
N PRO A 20 7.96 10.19 5.52
CA PRO A 20 7.67 11.55 5.98
C PRO A 20 6.59 11.54 7.07
N MET A 21 6.90 12.07 8.26
CA MET A 21 5.99 12.03 9.41
C MET A 21 4.67 12.76 9.17
N GLY A 22 4.68 13.84 8.36
CA GLY A 22 3.47 14.53 7.95
C GLY A 22 2.55 13.65 7.08
N TRP A 23 3.14 12.84 6.22
CA TRP A 23 2.43 11.87 5.39
C TRP A 23 1.83 10.75 6.24
N LEU A 24 2.63 10.16 7.14
CA LEU A 24 2.18 9.12 8.07
C LEU A 24 1.04 9.61 8.97
N ARG A 25 1.14 10.85 9.49
CA ARG A 25 0.07 11.47 10.29
C ARG A 25 -1.23 11.58 9.49
N LYS A 26 -1.18 11.97 8.21
CA LYS A 26 -2.36 12.03 7.35
C LYS A 26 -2.98 10.65 7.14
N VAL A 27 -2.18 9.60 6.94
CA VAL A 27 -2.66 8.21 6.84
C VAL A 27 -3.38 7.80 8.13
N LEU A 28 -2.76 8.02 9.29
CA LEU A 28 -3.34 7.67 10.60
C LEU A 28 -4.67 8.39 10.85
N ASN A 29 -4.78 9.65 10.42
CA ASN A 29 -6.02 10.44 10.54
C ASN A 29 -7.19 9.90 9.70
N LEU A 30 -6.95 9.04 8.71
CA LEU A 30 -8.05 8.43 7.94
C LEU A 30 -8.89 7.49 8.79
N LYS A 31 -8.38 7.00 9.92
CA LYS A 31 -9.07 6.03 10.81
C LYS A 31 -9.60 4.80 10.06
N VAL A 32 -8.91 4.41 8.98
CA VAL A 32 -9.20 3.22 8.20
C VAL A 32 -8.02 2.27 8.36
N THR A 33 -8.21 1.18 9.12
CA THR A 33 -7.15 0.22 9.44
C THR A 33 -6.45 -0.32 8.19
N CYS A 34 -7.22 -0.64 7.14
CA CYS A 34 -6.64 -1.13 5.90
C CYS A 34 -5.87 -0.08 5.09
N ALA A 35 -6.11 1.23 5.32
CA ALA A 35 -5.34 2.28 4.65
C ALA A 35 -3.90 2.34 5.18
N LEU A 36 -3.70 2.13 6.49
CA LEU A 36 -2.36 2.10 7.07
C LEU A 36 -1.53 0.92 6.55
N GLY A 37 -2.10 -0.30 6.58
CA GLY A 37 -1.39 -1.48 6.06
C GLY A 37 -1.03 -1.34 4.58
N VAL A 38 -1.97 -0.85 3.76
CA VAL A 38 -1.69 -0.57 2.33
C VAL A 38 -0.63 0.51 2.15
N ALA A 39 -0.68 1.59 2.92
CA ALA A 39 0.29 2.68 2.86
C ALA A 39 1.72 2.20 3.15
N LEU A 40 1.88 1.40 4.20
CA LEU A 40 3.16 0.82 4.60
C LEU A 40 3.70 -0.17 3.55
N ALA A 41 2.82 -1.00 2.99
CA ALA A 41 3.18 -1.93 1.92
C ALA A 41 3.65 -1.19 0.65
N LEU A 42 2.96 -0.12 0.25
CA LEU A 42 3.33 0.69 -0.90
C LEU A 42 4.67 1.40 -0.71
N TRP A 43 4.94 1.90 0.50
CA TRP A 43 6.25 2.47 0.83
C TRP A 43 7.36 1.44 0.72
N ARG A 44 7.14 0.23 1.24
CA ARG A 44 8.16 -0.83 1.17
C ARG A 44 8.48 -1.19 -0.27
N GLU A 45 7.45 -1.30 -1.10
CA GLU A 45 7.63 -1.60 -2.51
C GLU A 45 8.32 -0.46 -3.25
N ALA A 46 8.02 0.80 -2.92
CA ALA A 46 8.65 1.97 -3.53
C ALA A 46 10.14 2.02 -3.22
N GLU A 47 10.49 1.70 -1.99
CA GLU A 47 11.88 1.55 -1.56
C GLU A 47 12.57 0.39 -2.31
N HIS A 48 11.94 -0.79 -2.37
CA HIS A 48 12.49 -1.96 -3.04
C HIS A 48 12.70 -1.73 -4.55
N GLN A 49 11.79 -1.03 -5.21
CA GLN A 49 11.90 -0.69 -6.63
C GLN A 49 12.76 0.56 -6.88
N GLY A 50 13.17 1.30 -5.84
CA GLY A 50 13.91 2.55 -5.97
C GLY A 50 13.14 3.65 -6.70
N THR A 51 11.80 3.61 -6.68
CA THR A 51 10.92 4.53 -7.41
C THR A 51 9.67 4.86 -6.58
N GLN A 52 9.18 6.09 -6.71
CA GLN A 52 7.93 6.50 -6.06
C GLN A 52 6.68 5.96 -6.77
N THR A 53 6.81 5.51 -8.02
CA THR A 53 5.72 4.90 -8.79
C THR A 53 5.92 3.39 -8.85
N VAL A 54 5.07 2.67 -8.12
CA VAL A 54 5.14 1.22 -8.00
C VAL A 54 4.02 0.54 -8.76
N SER A 55 4.36 -0.51 -9.50
CA SER A 55 3.38 -1.47 -10.01
C SER A 55 3.28 -2.63 -9.04
N VAL A 56 2.21 -2.65 -8.24
CA VAL A 56 2.05 -3.66 -7.18
C VAL A 56 0.83 -4.53 -7.46
N PRO A 57 1.02 -5.83 -7.74
CA PRO A 57 -0.08 -6.78 -7.78
C PRO A 57 -0.77 -6.85 -6.41
N ASN A 58 -2.10 -6.97 -6.39
CA ASN A 58 -2.84 -7.12 -5.13
C ASN A 58 -2.30 -8.29 -4.27
N ALA A 59 -1.79 -9.36 -4.89
CA ALA A 59 -1.18 -10.48 -4.19
C ALA A 59 -0.01 -10.08 -3.28
N ARG A 60 0.83 -9.11 -3.69
CA ARG A 60 1.91 -8.59 -2.82
C ARG A 60 1.36 -7.77 -1.66
N LEU A 61 0.28 -7.02 -1.89
CA LEU A 61 -0.38 -6.25 -0.82
C LEU A 61 -1.12 -7.18 0.17
N MET A 62 -1.53 -8.37 -0.25
CA MET A 62 -2.14 -9.37 0.63
C MET A 62 -1.15 -9.96 1.64
N LEU A 63 0.16 -9.87 1.40
CA LEU A 63 1.20 -10.26 2.37
C LEU A 63 1.20 -9.38 3.62
N TRP A 64 0.54 -8.22 3.56
CA TRP A 64 0.39 -7.28 4.66
C TRP A 64 -0.97 -7.44 5.37
N ASP A 65 -1.45 -8.70 5.44
CA ASP A 65 -2.68 -9.12 6.12
C ASP A 65 -3.95 -8.36 5.67
N ALA A 66 -3.98 -7.93 4.41
CA ALA A 66 -5.09 -7.18 3.86
C ALA A 66 -5.89 -8.05 2.88
N HIS A 67 -7.15 -8.35 3.22
CA HIS A 67 -8.09 -8.98 2.28
C HIS A 67 -8.24 -8.12 1.01
N HIS A 68 -8.51 -8.73 -0.15
CA HIS A 68 -8.59 -8.02 -1.44
C HIS A 68 -9.53 -6.79 -1.41
N THR A 69 -10.68 -6.92 -0.76
CA THR A 69 -11.64 -5.82 -0.57
C THR A 69 -11.07 -4.69 0.31
N SER A 70 -10.35 -5.05 1.37
CA SER A 70 -9.66 -4.13 2.27
C SER A 70 -8.54 -3.36 1.55
N ILE A 71 -7.79 -4.03 0.66
CA ILE A 71 -6.78 -3.38 -0.19
C ILE A 71 -7.41 -2.31 -1.08
N GLN A 72 -8.47 -2.67 -1.81
CA GLN A 72 -9.17 -1.74 -2.70
C GLN A 72 -9.75 -0.54 -1.95
N ARG A 73 -10.33 -0.79 -0.76
CA ARG A 73 -10.83 0.25 0.13
C ARG A 73 -9.71 1.16 0.61
N GLY A 74 -8.59 0.59 1.09
CA GLY A 74 -7.42 1.33 1.54
C GLY A 74 -6.87 2.24 0.44
N ILE A 75 -6.63 1.69 -0.75
CA ILE A 75 -6.17 2.45 -1.93
C ILE A 75 -7.12 3.61 -2.24
N ARG A 76 -8.44 3.38 -2.22
CA ARG A 76 -9.42 4.45 -2.48
C ARG A 76 -9.37 5.56 -1.44
N HIS A 77 -9.20 5.23 -0.16
CA HIS A 77 -9.09 6.24 0.91
C HIS A 77 -7.79 7.03 0.80
N LEU A 78 -6.67 6.37 0.53
CA LEU A 78 -5.37 7.02 0.33
C LEU A 78 -5.39 7.95 -0.89
N GLU A 79 -5.99 7.50 -2.01
CA GLU A 79 -6.12 8.30 -3.22
C GLU A 79 -7.00 9.54 -2.99
N ARG A 80 -8.15 9.37 -2.32
CA ARG A 80 -9.03 10.48 -1.94
C ARG A 80 -8.38 11.48 -0.99
N ALA A 81 -7.48 11.02 -0.15
CA ALA A 81 -6.70 11.86 0.76
C ALA A 81 -5.53 12.58 0.07
N GLY A 82 -5.29 12.32 -1.22
CA GLY A 82 -4.17 12.87 -1.98
C GLY A 82 -2.81 12.32 -1.55
N LEU A 83 -2.78 11.18 -0.84
CA LEU A 83 -1.55 10.55 -0.34
C LEU A 83 -0.90 9.64 -1.38
N ILE A 84 -1.70 9.16 -2.34
CA ILE A 84 -1.26 8.41 -3.49
C ILE A 84 -2.01 8.88 -4.73
N ARG A 85 -1.42 8.65 -5.91
CA ARG A 85 -2.10 8.74 -7.21
C ARG A 85 -2.14 7.36 -7.84
N VAL A 86 -3.29 6.94 -8.35
CA VAL A 86 -3.44 5.64 -9.00
C VAL A 86 -3.62 5.84 -10.50
N GLU A 87 -2.67 5.35 -11.28
CA GLU A 87 -2.77 5.29 -12.73
C GLU A 87 -3.58 4.06 -13.14
N ARG A 88 -4.55 4.27 -14.02
CA ARG A 88 -5.45 3.22 -14.53
C ARG A 88 -5.44 3.22 -16.05
N LYS A 89 -5.50 2.03 -16.66
CA LYS A 89 -5.75 1.88 -18.11
C LYS A 89 -7.20 2.28 -18.43
N ALA A 90 -7.48 2.48 -19.72
CA ALA A 90 -8.83 2.72 -20.23
C ALA A 90 -9.87 1.65 -19.82
N ASN A 91 -9.43 0.42 -19.55
CA ASN A 91 -10.28 -0.66 -19.04
C ASN A 91 -10.42 -0.70 -17.50
N GLY A 92 -9.97 0.34 -16.79
CA GLY A 92 -10.06 0.47 -15.33
C GLY A 92 -9.02 -0.33 -14.54
N ARG A 93 -8.16 -1.12 -15.17
CA ARG A 93 -7.08 -1.87 -14.48
C ARG A 93 -5.98 -0.91 -14.01
N LYS A 94 -5.53 -1.09 -12.77
CA LYS A 94 -4.41 -0.33 -12.21
C LYS A 94 -3.11 -0.65 -12.95
N VAL A 95 -2.32 0.39 -13.23
CA VAL A 95 -1.03 0.32 -13.93
C VAL A 95 0.11 0.63 -12.99
N GLY A 96 -0.09 1.64 -12.15
CA GLY A 96 0.90 2.10 -11.19
C GLY A 96 0.23 2.88 -10.07
N ILE A 97 0.91 2.94 -8.93
CA ILE A 97 0.55 3.73 -7.77
C ILE A 97 1.75 4.60 -7.45
N THR A 98 1.55 5.91 -7.48
CA THR A 98 2.58 6.88 -7.12
C THR A 98 2.34 7.36 -5.70
N LEU A 99 3.37 7.32 -4.85
CA LEU A 99 3.36 7.94 -3.54
C LEU A 99 3.47 9.46 -3.70
N VAL A 100 2.58 10.20 -3.05
CA VAL A 100 2.59 11.67 -3.04
C VAL A 100 3.02 12.11 -1.65
N ALA A 101 4.31 12.40 -1.50
CA ALA A 101 4.92 12.88 -0.25
C ALA A 101 4.68 14.37 -0.04
#